data_AF-A0A1B6LCT7-F1
#
_entry.id   AF-A0A1B6LCT7-F1
#
_cell.length_a   1.000
_cell.length_b   1.000
_cell.length_c   1.000
_cell.angle_alpha   90.00
_cell.angle_beta   90.00
_cell.angle_gamma   90.00
#
_symmetry.space_group_name_H-M   'P 1'
#
loop_
_entity.id
_entity.type
_entity.pdbx_description
1 polymer ?
#
loop_
_entity_poly.entity_id
_entity_poly.type
_entity_poly.pdbx_seq_one_letter_code
_entity_poly.pdbx_strand_id
1 'polypeptide(L)'
;MSAMGPPGGGRNHISDRLLSRFCTINMTFPAEAQIVRIYGTMLSQHLQFFDELVKHSCESLTGMTIDVYSNVVAKMLPTPAKMHYLFNLRDISKIFQGLLRSNKENLNTKVAFL
;
A
#
# COMPACT_ATOMS: atom_id res chain seq x y z
N MET A 1 -11.24 15.58 -14.90
CA MET A 1 -10.71 14.22 -14.66
C MET A 1 -11.49 13.62 -13.50
N SER A 2 -11.99 12.40 -13.63
CA SER A 2 -12.83 11.75 -12.60
C SER A 2 -12.45 10.27 -12.49
N ALA A 3 -12.75 9.65 -11.34
CA ALA A 3 -12.48 8.23 -11.08
C ALA A 3 -13.65 7.62 -10.30
N MET A 4 -13.86 6.31 -10.48
CA MET A 4 -14.92 5.56 -9.81
C MET A 4 -14.45 4.13 -9.51
N GLY A 5 -15.06 3.50 -8.50
CA GLY A 5 -14.89 2.06 -8.29
C GLY A 5 -15.72 1.26 -9.29
N PRO A 6 -15.37 -0.02 -9.55
CA PRO A 6 -16.16 -0.88 -10.41
C PRO A 6 -17.58 -1.04 -9.84
N PRO A 7 -18.60 -1.18 -10.70
CA PRO A 7 -19.97 -1.42 -10.25
C PRO A 7 -20.08 -2.77 -9.53
N GLY A 8 -20.98 -2.86 -8.55
CA GLY A 8 -21.13 -4.04 -7.68
C GLY A 8 -20.82 -3.76 -6.21
N GLY A 9 -21.13 -4.72 -5.33
CA GLY A 9 -20.92 -4.57 -3.88
C GLY A 9 -21.63 -3.36 -3.26
N GLY A 10 -22.79 -2.96 -3.81
CA GLY A 10 -23.55 -1.77 -3.39
C GLY A 10 -23.22 -0.49 -4.18
N ARG A 11 -22.30 -0.53 -5.15
CA ARG A 11 -22.00 0.61 -6.03
C ARG A 11 -22.90 0.63 -7.27
N ASN A 12 -23.41 1.82 -7.60
CA ASN A 12 -24.33 2.02 -8.72
C ASN A 12 -23.63 1.92 -10.09
N HIS A 13 -24.35 1.41 -11.08
CA HIS A 13 -23.96 1.51 -12.48
C HIS A 13 -24.18 2.93 -13.00
N ILE A 14 -23.24 3.44 -13.80
CA ILE A 14 -23.36 4.74 -14.46
C ILE A 14 -24.05 4.54 -15.81
N SER A 15 -24.88 5.51 -16.21
CA SER A 15 -25.56 5.48 -17.51
C SER A 15 -24.58 5.57 -18.69
N ASP A 16 -24.86 4.83 -19.75
CA ASP A 16 -24.05 4.81 -20.98
C ASP A 16 -23.94 6.20 -21.63
N ARG A 17 -25.01 7.00 -21.50
CA ARG A 17 -25.01 8.39 -21.98
C ARG A 17 -23.91 9.21 -21.31
N LEU A 18 -23.67 9.04 -20.01
CA LEU A 18 -22.59 9.74 -19.31
C LEU A 18 -21.24 9.13 -19.69
N LEU A 19 -21.13 7.80 -19.70
CA LEU A 19 -19.88 7.10 -20.04
C LEU A 19 -19.38 7.44 -21.44
N SER A 20 -20.28 7.63 -22.42
CA SER A 20 -19.92 8.02 -23.80
C SER A 20 -19.18 9.37 -23.91
N ARG A 21 -19.22 10.20 -22.86
CA ARG A 21 -18.52 11.48 -22.79
C ARG A 21 -17.10 11.36 -22.18
N PHE A 22 -16.73 10.18 -21.70
CA PHE A 22 -15.45 9.92 -21.05
C PHE A 22 -14.70 8.77 -21.73
N CYS A 23 -13.36 8.85 -21.72
CA CYS A 23 -12.53 7.68 -21.99
C CYS A 23 -12.38 6.88 -20.69
N THR A 24 -12.89 5.65 -20.67
CA THR A 24 -12.81 4.75 -19.51
C THR A 24 -11.57 3.89 -19.59
N ILE A 25 -10.72 3.94 -18.57
CA ILE A 25 -9.54 3.08 -18.43
C ILE A 25 -9.74 2.22 -17.18
N ASN A 26 -9.64 0.90 -17.33
CA ASN A 26 -9.73 -0.02 -16.20
C ASN A 26 -8.35 -0.18 -15.54
N MET A 27 -8.27 0.10 -14.24
CA MET A 27 -7.05 -0.08 -13.45
C MET A 27 -7.19 -1.34 -12.61
N THR A 28 -6.41 -2.37 -12.96
CA THR A 28 -6.32 -3.61 -12.20
C THR A 28 -5.39 -3.47 -11.01
N PHE A 29 -5.51 -4.39 -10.04
CA PHE A 29 -4.54 -4.44 -8.94
C PHE A 29 -3.14 -4.74 -9.47
N PRO A 30 -2.11 -4.01 -9.00
CA PRO A 30 -0.73 -4.25 -9.40
C PRO A 30 -0.25 -5.61 -8.90
N ALA A 31 0.68 -6.20 -9.64
CA ALA A 31 1.33 -7.44 -9.21
C ALA A 31 2.17 -7.19 -7.94
N GLU A 32 2.36 -8.22 -7.12
CA GLU A 32 3.13 -8.14 -5.88
C GLU A 32 4.54 -7.57 -6.10
N ALA A 33 5.23 -8.02 -7.16
CA ALA A 33 6.55 -7.49 -7.52
C ALA A 33 6.53 -5.97 -7.79
N GLN A 34 5.43 -5.43 -8.31
CA GLN A 34 5.27 -3.99 -8.50
C GLN A 34 5.04 -3.28 -7.17
N ILE A 35 4.27 -3.89 -6.25
CA ILE A 35 4.04 -3.35 -4.90
C ILE A 35 5.37 -3.27 -4.15
N VAL A 36 6.15 -4.36 -4.13
CA VAL A 36 7.50 -4.41 -3.54
C VAL A 36 8.38 -3.29 -4.14
N ARG A 37 8.40 -3.16 -5.47
CA ARG A 37 9.21 -2.13 -6.14
C ARG A 37 8.78 -0.72 -5.76
N ILE A 38 7.48 -0.41 -5.77
CA ILE A 38 6.97 0.93 -5.47
C ILE A 38 7.35 1.33 -4.04
N TYR A 39 7.01 0.50 -3.05
CA TYR A 39 7.25 0.85 -1.66
C TYR A 39 8.73 0.73 -1.26
N GLY A 40 9.45 -0.24 -1.82
CA GLY A 40 10.89 -0.42 -1.61
C GLY A 40 11.70 0.77 -2.13
N THR A 41 11.38 1.28 -3.33
CA THR A 41 12.06 2.48 -3.86
C THR A 41 11.78 3.72 -3.03
N MET A 42 10.53 3.94 -2.58
CA MET A 42 10.18 5.06 -1.70
C MET A 42 10.98 5.01 -0.38
N LEU A 43 11.01 3.85 0.27
CA LEU A 43 11.72 3.70 1.54
C LEU A 43 13.24 3.80 1.38
N SER A 44 13.79 3.20 0.32
CA SER A 44 15.23 3.25 0.02
C SER A 44 15.71 4.69 -0.21
N GLN A 45 14.94 5.49 -0.95
CA GLN A 45 15.24 6.91 -1.16
C GLN A 45 15.25 7.71 0.15
N HIS A 46 14.27 7.46 1.02
CA HIS A 46 14.20 8.13 2.33
C HIS A 46 15.40 7.75 3.23
N LEU A 47 15.76 6.46 3.25
CA LEU A 47 16.84 5.94 4.07
C LEU A 47 18.25 6.26 3.53
N GLN A 48 18.38 6.87 2.36
CA GLN A 48 19.68 7.22 1.76
C GLN A 48 20.57 8.08 2.67
N PHE A 49 19.98 8.89 3.53
CA PHE A 49 20.70 9.77 4.45
C PHE A 49 20.94 9.18 5.84
N PHE A 50 20.41 7.99 6.12
CA PHE A 50 20.55 7.28 7.39
C PHE A 50 21.82 6.42 7.43
N ASP A 51 22.11 5.84 8.59
CA ASP A 51 23.19 4.90 8.80
C ASP A 51 23.06 3.63 7.92
N GLU A 52 24.19 3.00 7.62
CA GLU A 52 24.28 1.87 6.69
C GLU A 52 23.50 0.64 7.18
N LEU A 53 23.47 0.42 8.49
CA LEU A 53 22.68 -0.65 9.11
C LEU A 53 21.16 -0.46 8.92
N VAL A 54 20.70 0.79 8.92
CA VAL A 54 19.28 1.12 8.70
C VAL A 54 18.93 0.92 7.22
N LYS A 55 19.82 1.34 6.31
CA LYS A 55 19.67 1.13 4.85
C LYS A 55 19.52 -0.34 4.50
N HIS A 56 20.37 -1.21 5.06
CA HIS A 56 20.30 -2.65 4.82
C HIS A 56 18.99 -3.27 5.34
N SER A 57 18.33 -2.63 6.30
CA SER A 57 17.05 -3.12 6.84
C SER A 57 15.85 -2.83 5.92
N CYS A 58 16.01 -1.95 4.91
CA CYS A 58 14.95 -1.53 4.00
C CYS A 58 14.29 -2.71 3.27
N GLU A 59 15.08 -3.57 2.64
CA GLU A 59 14.58 -4.69 1.83
C GLU A 59 13.80 -5.69 2.70
N SER A 60 14.39 -6.07 3.84
CA SER A 60 13.75 -6.95 4.82
C SER A 60 12.43 -6.35 5.33
N LEU A 61 12.40 -5.06 5.69
CA LEU A 61 11.18 -4.40 6.17
C LEU A 61 10.08 -4.37 5.11
N THR A 62 10.45 -4.10 3.85
CA THR A 62 9.49 -4.08 2.75
C THR A 62 8.90 -5.47 2.48
N GLY A 63 9.72 -6.51 2.45
CA GLY A 63 9.26 -7.89 2.29
C GLY A 63 8.35 -8.34 3.43
N MET A 64 8.80 -8.16 4.68
CA MET A 64 8.01 -8.52 5.86
C MET A 64 6.66 -7.81 5.92
N THR A 65 6.61 -6.53 5.56
CA THR A 65 5.34 -5.76 5.56
C THR A 65 4.35 -6.32 4.53
N ILE A 66 4.85 -6.70 3.35
CA ILE A 66 4.02 -7.27 2.27
C ILE A 66 3.57 -8.69 2.64
N ASP A 67 4.45 -9.51 3.21
CA ASP A 67 4.10 -10.85 3.69
C ASP A 67 3.01 -10.81 4.77
N VAL A 68 3.12 -9.88 5.72
CA VAL A 68 2.10 -9.68 6.76
C VAL A 68 0.78 -9.24 6.12
N TYR A 69 0.81 -8.31 5.17
CA TYR A 69 -0.39 -7.88 4.46
C TYR A 69 -1.06 -9.04 3.71
N SER A 70 -0.30 -9.83 2.95
CA SER A 70 -0.81 -11.00 2.22
C SER A 70 -1.45 -12.02 3.16
N ASN A 71 -0.83 -12.28 4.31
CA ASN A 71 -1.38 -13.17 5.34
C ASN A 71 -2.68 -12.65 5.96
N VAL A 72 -2.76 -11.34 6.23
CA VAL A 72 -3.97 -10.71 6.79
C VAL A 72 -5.11 -10.76 5.78
N VAL A 73 -4.87 -10.41 4.52
CA VAL A 73 -5.87 -10.48 3.45
C VAL A 73 -6.41 -11.91 3.30
N ALA A 74 -5.55 -12.92 3.37
CA ALA A 74 -5.94 -14.32 3.24
C ALA A 74 -6.77 -14.84 4.43
N LYS A 75 -6.46 -14.40 5.66
CA LYS A 75 -7.09 -14.93 6.89
C LYS A 75 -8.28 -14.12 7.39
N MET A 76 -8.30 -12.81 7.12
CA MET A 76 -9.31 -11.88 7.62
C MET A 76 -10.28 -11.51 6.50
N LEU A 77 -11.14 -12.46 6.12
CA LEU A 77 -12.14 -12.25 5.08
C LEU A 77 -13.36 -11.47 5.61
N PRO A 78 -13.99 -10.64 4.77
CA PRO A 78 -15.22 -9.96 5.11
C PRO A 78 -16.35 -10.99 5.26
N THR A 79 -16.95 -11.02 6.44
CA THR A 79 -18.17 -11.79 6.74
C THR A 79 -19.25 -10.82 7.22
N PRO A 80 -20.54 -11.17 7.22
CA PRO A 80 -21.58 -10.28 7.73
C PRO A 80 -21.31 -9.78 9.16
N ALA A 81 -20.75 -10.64 10.02
CA ALA A 81 -20.32 -10.26 11.37
C ALA A 81 -19.02 -9.42 11.41
N LYS A 82 -18.18 -9.50 10.36
CA LYS A 82 -16.89 -8.81 10.25
C LYS A 82 -16.79 -8.02 8.95
N MET A 83 -17.80 -7.19 8.67
CA MET A 83 -17.90 -6.43 7.41
C MET A 83 -16.78 -5.39 7.22
N HIS A 84 -16.12 -5.00 8.30
CA HIS A 84 -15.04 -4.01 8.30
C HIS A 84 -13.67 -4.57 7.86
N TYR A 85 -13.57 -5.88 7.58
CA TYR A 85 -12.35 -6.51 7.06
C TYR A 85 -12.19 -6.25 5.56
N LEU A 86 -11.85 -5.01 5.24
CA LEU A 86 -11.65 -4.51 3.87
C LEU A 86 -10.22 -4.00 3.72
N PHE A 87 -9.31 -4.90 3.38
CA PHE A 87 -7.90 -4.59 3.18
C PHE A 87 -7.62 -4.14 1.74
N ASN A 88 -6.89 -3.06 1.58
CA ASN A 88 -6.44 -2.58 0.28
C ASN A 88 -5.06 -1.90 0.37
N LEU A 89 -4.55 -1.44 -0.77
CA LEU A 89 -3.22 -0.79 -0.84
C LEU A 89 -3.05 0.42 0.08
N ARG A 90 -4.14 1.08 0.49
CA ARG A 90 -4.09 2.20 1.45
C ARG A 90 -3.54 1.78 2.79
N ASP A 91 -3.77 0.54 3.21
CA ASP A 91 -3.31 0.04 4.51
C ASP A 91 -1.79 -0.09 4.51
N ILE A 92 -1.22 -0.61 3.42
CA ILE A 92 0.24 -0.60 3.20
C ILE A 92 0.76 0.84 3.11
N SER A 93 0.06 1.72 2.37
CA SER A 93 0.48 3.13 2.24
C SER A 93 0.59 3.83 3.59
N LYS A 94 -0.29 3.57 4.55
CA LYS A 94 -0.22 4.17 5.89
C LYS A 94 1.02 3.74 6.67
N ILE A 95 1.41 2.47 6.57
CA ILE A 95 2.62 1.95 7.21
C ILE A 95 3.85 2.69 6.65
N PHE A 96 3.97 2.75 5.32
CA PHE A 96 5.08 3.45 4.67
C PHE A 96 5.06 4.95 4.93
N GLN A 97 3.90 5.60 4.98
CA GLN A 97 3.79 7.00 5.39
C GLN A 97 4.32 7.23 6.81
N GLY A 98 4.10 6.29 7.74
CA GLY A 98 4.70 6.33 9.07
C GLY A 98 6.22 6.24 9.01
N LEU A 99 6.75 5.27 8.26
CA LEU A 99 8.19 5.06 8.08
C LEU A 99 8.88 6.27 7.43
N LEU A 100 8.24 6.89 6.43
CA LEU A 100 8.74 8.08 5.73
C LEU A 100 8.71 9.35 6.59
N ARG A 101 8.05 9.33 7.74
CA ARG A 101 8.07 10.44 8.72
C ARG A 101 9.15 10.27 9.79
N SER A 102 9.94 9.21 9.72
CA SER A 102 11.08 9.00 10.61
C SER A 102 12.12 10.12 10.43
N ASN A 103 12.60 10.67 11.56
CA ASN A 103 13.66 11.68 11.56
C ASN A 103 15.01 11.01 11.88
N LYS A 104 16.01 11.30 11.05
CA LYS A 104 17.40 10.85 11.23
C LYS A 104 17.97 11.19 12.60
N GLU A 105 17.64 12.35 13.16
CA GLU A 105 18.20 12.80 14.44
C GLU A 105 17.86 11.85 15.61
N ASN A 106 16.71 11.19 15.55
CA ASN A 106 16.21 10.34 16.62
C ASN A 106 16.31 8.85 16.30
N LEU A 107 16.36 8.47 15.01
CA LEU A 107 16.20 7.10 14.54
C LEU A 107 17.35 6.64 13.63
N ASN A 108 18.58 7.08 13.92
CA ASN A 108 19.74 6.74 13.09
C ASN A 108 20.32 5.35 13.36
N THR A 109 19.96 4.69 14.46
CA THR A 109 20.47 3.36 14.82
C THR A 109 19.44 2.29 14.48
N LYS A 110 19.90 1.13 14.03
CA LYS A 110 19.04 -0.03 13.70
C LYS A 110 18.06 -0.40 14.82
N VAL A 111 18.51 -0.36 16.08
CA VAL A 111 17.68 -0.68 17.26
C VAL A 111 16.61 0.37 17.53
N ALA A 112 16.86 1.64 17.18
CA ALA A 112 15.88 2.70 17.36
C ALA A 112 14.84 2.71 16.22
N PHE A 113 15.22 2.24 15.03
CA PHE A 113 14.39 2.23 13.83
C PHE A 113 13.44 1.03 13.74
N LEU A 114 13.82 -0.13 14.30
CA LEU A 114 13.03 -1.36 14.35
C LEU A 114 12.27 -1.49 15.68
#